data_AF-A0A972SUK5-F1
#
_entry.id   AF-A0A972SUK5-F1
#
_cell.length_a   1.000
_cell.length_b   1.000
_cell.length_c   1.000
_cell.angle_alpha   90.00
_cell.angle_beta   90.00
_cell.angle_gamma   90.00
#
_symmetry.space_group_name_H-M   'P 1'
#
loop_
_entity.id
_entity.type
_entity.pdbx_description
1 polymer ?
#
loop_
_entity_poly.entity_id
_entity_poly.type
_entity_poly.pdbx_seq_one_letter_code
_entity_poly.pdbx_strand_id
1 'polypeptide(L)'
;MLERSPLKLTWPYNDGQLPLPSSWSRVWPKHWLKNKQIVRSLICGGIFVLVLAFSRLDYSWARPVQAGIAYAFSADYDLTPWLQRLSQTMLWESDSERPVFSIQAKAKSTMVKQPMIYPVAAGKISREFGWYVSTIDNQQRFHEGIDIDTSLGKPVRAVLAGEVIKVGEDKNLGRLVQLDHGQNVFTLYAHCQEILVKPGDRVAQGDIIAKVGQTGAVDRPQLHFEMRIDGRLIDPLAQLRGSATK
;
A
#
# COMPACT_ATOMS: atom_id res chain seq x y z
N MET A 1 13.60 6.22 71.19
CA MET A 1 14.62 6.57 70.19
C MET A 1 15.16 5.25 69.62
N LEU A 2 14.61 4.78 68.51
CA LEU A 2 15.11 3.61 67.78
C LEU A 2 15.07 3.93 66.30
N GLU A 3 16.25 3.96 65.72
CA GLU A 3 16.64 4.55 64.45
C GLU A 3 16.41 3.53 63.32
N ARG A 4 15.66 3.91 62.29
CA ARG A 4 15.40 3.04 61.13
C ARG A 4 16.56 3.16 60.14
N SER A 5 17.35 2.09 59.98
CA SER A 5 18.28 1.95 58.87
C SER A 5 17.54 1.52 57.60
N PRO A 6 17.68 2.21 56.46
CA PRO A 6 17.08 1.77 55.20
C PRO A 6 17.94 0.68 54.55
N LEU A 7 17.34 -0.45 54.22
CA LEU A 7 17.95 -1.49 53.39
C LEU A 7 18.19 -0.91 51.98
N LYS A 8 19.46 -0.72 51.62
CA LYS A 8 19.89 -0.42 50.26
C LYS A 8 19.74 -1.67 49.41
N LEU A 9 18.70 -1.72 48.59
CA LEU A 9 18.50 -2.74 47.57
C LEU A 9 19.33 -2.36 46.34
N THR A 10 20.54 -2.90 46.21
CA THR A 10 21.34 -2.76 44.99
C THR A 10 20.94 -3.83 43.99
N TRP A 11 20.36 -3.41 42.85
CA TRP A 11 20.12 -4.29 41.71
C TRP A 11 21.37 -4.34 40.82
N PRO A 12 21.95 -5.51 40.53
CA PRO A 12 22.93 -5.63 39.46
C PRO A 12 22.16 -5.65 38.13
N TYR A 13 22.01 -4.48 37.51
CA TYR A 13 21.52 -4.38 36.14
C TYR A 13 22.71 -4.62 35.20
N ASN A 14 22.82 -5.83 34.67
CA ASN A 14 23.72 -6.13 33.56
C ASN A 14 22.93 -6.80 32.42
N ASP A 15 22.90 -6.12 31.28
CA ASP A 15 22.66 -6.63 29.93
C ASP A 15 21.36 -7.41 29.68
N GLY A 16 20.21 -6.72 29.72
CA GLY A 16 19.14 -6.87 28.71
C GLY A 16 18.46 -8.23 28.50
N GLN A 17 18.74 -9.26 29.29
CA GLN A 17 18.07 -10.56 29.21
C GLN A 17 17.50 -10.92 30.58
N LEU A 18 16.17 -10.88 30.68
CA LEU A 18 15.46 -11.46 31.83
C LEU A 18 15.82 -12.96 31.91
N PRO A 19 16.37 -13.44 33.05
CA PRO A 19 16.67 -14.86 33.19
C PRO A 19 15.35 -15.63 33.28
N LEU A 20 14.98 -16.31 32.20
CA LEU A 20 13.84 -17.23 32.24
C LEU A 20 14.19 -18.43 33.13
N PRO A 21 13.25 -18.93 33.95
CA PRO A 21 13.49 -20.10 34.78
C PRO A 21 13.89 -21.30 33.91
N SER A 22 14.93 -22.03 34.32
CA SER A 22 15.57 -23.11 33.54
C SER A 22 14.61 -24.24 33.10
N SER A 23 13.46 -24.38 33.77
CA SER A 23 12.41 -25.34 33.44
C SER A 23 11.65 -25.04 32.13
N TRP A 24 11.63 -23.79 31.67
CA TRP A 24 10.85 -23.38 30.48
C TRP A 24 11.53 -23.74 29.15
N SER A 25 12.84 -23.97 29.19
CA SER A 25 13.64 -24.34 28.01
C SER A 25 13.35 -25.76 27.48
N ARG A 26 12.61 -26.57 28.25
CA ARG A 26 12.26 -27.96 27.91
C ARG A 26 10.94 -28.09 27.15
N VAL A 27 10.08 -27.07 27.22
CA VAL A 27 8.70 -27.12 26.69
C VAL A 27 8.60 -26.50 25.30
N TRP A 28 9.50 -25.57 24.95
CA TRP A 28 9.40 -24.80 23.71
C TRP A 28 10.60 -25.04 22.78
N PRO A 29 10.39 -25.47 21.52
CA PRO A 29 11.48 -25.58 20.55
C PRO A 29 12.15 -24.23 20.30
N LYS A 30 13.47 -24.13 20.49
CA LYS A 30 14.22 -22.86 20.40
C LYS A 30 14.09 -22.13 19.04
N HIS A 31 13.73 -22.84 17.96
CA HIS A 31 13.52 -22.25 16.63
C HIS A 31 12.18 -21.48 16.51
N TRP A 32 11.19 -21.82 17.33
CA TRP A 32 9.86 -21.17 17.32
C TRP A 32 9.94 -19.71 17.81
N LEU A 33 10.79 -19.43 18.80
CA LEU A 33 10.99 -18.07 19.35
C LEU A 33 11.75 -17.13 18.40
N LYS A 34 12.42 -17.64 17.36
CA LYS A 34 13.08 -16.82 16.34
C LYS A 34 12.12 -16.37 15.22
N ASN A 35 11.01 -17.07 15.03
CA ASN A 35 10.04 -16.74 13.97
C ASN A 35 8.98 -15.76 14.50
N LYS A 36 9.06 -14.50 14.05
CA LYS A 36 8.16 -13.42 14.47
C LYS A 36 6.68 -13.72 14.17
N GLN A 37 6.36 -14.50 13.13
CA GLN A 37 4.98 -14.87 12.83
C GLN A 37 4.42 -15.86 13.84
N ILE A 38 5.20 -16.87 14.23
CA ILE A 38 4.79 -17.90 15.19
C ILE A 38 4.60 -17.30 16.57
N VAL A 39 5.54 -16.43 17.00
CA VAL A 39 5.42 -15.70 18.28
C VAL A 39 4.15 -14.85 18.30
N ARG A 40 3.80 -14.17 17.19
CA ARG A 40 2.55 -13.40 17.08
C ARG A 40 1.31 -14.29 17.16
N SER A 41 1.28 -15.42 16.44
CA SER A 41 0.15 -16.37 16.48
C SER A 41 -0.07 -16.95 17.88
N LEU A 42 1.01 -17.21 18.62
CA LEU A 42 0.95 -17.67 20.01
C LEU A 42 0.45 -16.61 20.97
N ILE A 43 0.87 -15.36 20.80
CA ILE A 43 0.37 -14.24 21.60
C ILE A 43 -1.13 -14.08 21.35
N CYS A 44 -1.59 -14.11 20.09
CA CYS A 44 -3.01 -14.04 19.76
C CYS A 44 -3.80 -15.22 20.34
N GLY A 45 -3.29 -16.45 20.21
CA GLY A 45 -3.91 -17.64 20.79
C GLY A 45 -3.98 -17.58 22.32
N GLY A 46 -2.93 -17.09 22.97
CA GLY A 46 -2.88 -16.88 24.42
C GLY A 46 -3.90 -15.85 24.89
N ILE A 47 -4.00 -14.70 24.21
CA ILE A 47 -5.02 -13.67 24.49
C ILE A 47 -6.43 -14.25 24.30
N PHE A 48 -6.66 -15.02 23.24
CA PHE A 48 -7.95 -15.65 22.96
C PHE A 48 -8.36 -16.64 24.07
N VAL A 49 -7.44 -17.50 24.51
CA VAL A 49 -7.69 -18.44 25.62
C VAL A 49 -7.90 -17.69 26.93
N LEU A 50 -7.18 -16.59 27.16
CA LEU A 50 -7.33 -15.76 28.37
C LEU A 50 -8.70 -15.06 28.39
N VAL A 51 -9.18 -14.57 27.25
CA VAL A 51 -10.53 -14.01 27.09
C VAL A 51 -11.60 -15.09 27.32
N LEU A 52 -11.41 -16.31 26.78
CA LEU A 52 -12.32 -17.44 27.01
C LEU A 52 -12.30 -17.96 28.45
N ALA A 53 -11.17 -17.87 29.14
CA ALA A 53 -11.07 -18.20 30.55
C ALA A 53 -11.77 -17.14 31.40
N PHE A 54 -11.60 -15.86 31.06
CA PHE A 54 -12.25 -14.72 31.74
C PHE A 54 -13.77 -14.72 31.57
N SER A 55 -14.28 -15.23 30.46
CA SER A 55 -15.73 -15.34 30.21
C SER A 55 -16.39 -16.50 30.98
N ARG A 56 -15.61 -17.42 31.58
CA ARG A 56 -16.11 -18.53 32.40
C ARG A 56 -15.97 -18.31 33.90
N LEU A 57 -15.36 -17.20 34.32
CA LEU A 57 -15.13 -16.89 35.72
C LEU A 57 -16.17 -15.86 36.19
N ASP A 58 -17.08 -16.29 37.07
CA ASP A 58 -18.16 -15.48 37.64
C ASP A 58 -17.67 -14.56 38.78
N TYR A 59 -16.71 -13.69 38.49
CA TYR A 59 -16.29 -12.66 39.43
C TYR A 59 -17.19 -11.42 39.33
N SER A 60 -17.66 -10.91 40.48
CA SER A 60 -18.60 -9.77 40.55
C SER A 60 -18.08 -8.50 39.87
N TRP A 61 -16.76 -8.28 39.87
CA TRP A 61 -16.10 -7.15 39.21
C TRP A 61 -15.92 -7.34 37.70
N ALA A 62 -16.02 -8.58 37.20
CA ALA A 62 -15.89 -8.91 35.79
C ALA A 62 -17.22 -8.76 35.01
N ARG A 63 -18.37 -8.75 35.71
CA ARG A 63 -19.71 -8.57 35.13
C ARG A 63 -19.88 -7.32 34.25
N PRO A 64 -19.41 -6.11 34.63
CA PRO A 64 -19.52 -4.94 33.75
C PRO A 64 -18.66 -5.06 32.49
N VAL A 65 -17.51 -5.74 32.56
CA VAL A 65 -16.65 -6.00 31.40
C VAL A 65 -17.26 -7.06 30.49
N GLN A 66 -17.79 -8.14 31.06
CA GLN A 66 -18.52 -9.18 30.32
C GLN A 66 -19.78 -8.63 29.65
N ALA A 67 -20.51 -7.73 30.32
CA ALA A 67 -21.65 -7.02 29.74
C ALA A 67 -21.21 -6.06 28.62
N GLY A 68 -20.07 -5.37 28.76
CA GLY A 68 -19.50 -4.53 27.70
C GLY A 68 -19.03 -5.33 26.48
N ILE A 69 -18.45 -6.52 26.69
CA ILE A 69 -18.07 -7.45 25.62
C ILE A 69 -19.33 -8.02 24.96
N ALA A 70 -20.28 -8.52 25.74
CA ALA A 70 -21.55 -9.02 25.23
C ALA A 70 -22.30 -7.93 24.44
N TYR A 71 -22.33 -6.70 24.92
CA TYR A 71 -22.88 -5.54 24.22
C TYR A 71 -22.12 -5.21 22.93
N ALA A 72 -20.80 -5.29 22.91
CA ALA A 72 -20.00 -5.11 21.69
C ALA A 72 -20.23 -6.22 20.64
N PHE A 73 -20.69 -7.40 21.05
CA PHE A 73 -21.05 -8.51 20.16
C PHE A 73 -22.55 -8.61 19.85
N SER A 74 -23.43 -8.02 20.68
CA SER A 74 -24.89 -8.08 20.54
C SER A 74 -25.52 -6.78 20.06
N ALA A 75 -24.82 -5.65 20.15
CA ALA A 75 -25.17 -4.48 19.38
C ALA A 75 -24.81 -4.79 17.93
N ASP A 76 -25.79 -4.72 17.04
CA ASP A 76 -25.66 -4.83 15.59
C ASP A 76 -24.78 -3.71 15.03
N TYR A 77 -23.53 -3.64 15.46
CA TYR A 77 -22.50 -2.92 14.75
C TYR A 77 -22.25 -3.74 13.51
N ASP A 78 -22.83 -3.26 12.41
CA ASP A 78 -22.44 -3.68 11.09
C ASP A 78 -20.93 -3.50 10.98
N LEU A 79 -20.20 -4.62 11.13
CA LEU A 79 -18.75 -4.65 10.97
C LEU A 79 -18.38 -4.55 9.49
N THR A 80 -19.35 -4.60 8.57
CA THR A 80 -19.11 -4.53 7.11
C THR A 80 -18.32 -3.29 6.70
N PRO A 81 -18.55 -2.07 7.20
CA PRO A 81 -17.76 -0.90 6.83
C PRO A 81 -16.31 -0.99 7.33
N TRP A 82 -16.08 -1.59 8.52
CA TRP A 82 -14.73 -1.75 9.07
C TRP A 82 -13.99 -2.94 8.44
N LEU A 83 -14.69 -4.04 8.20
CA LEU A 83 -14.20 -5.21 7.47
C LEU A 83 -13.98 -4.90 5.99
N GLN A 84 -14.77 -4.03 5.36
CA GLN A 84 -14.50 -3.50 4.02
C GLN A 84 -13.24 -2.64 4.05
N ARG A 85 -13.06 -1.77 5.04
CA ARG A 85 -11.82 -0.98 5.17
C ARG A 85 -10.60 -1.85 5.44
N LEU A 86 -10.73 -2.88 6.29
CA LEU A 86 -9.66 -3.83 6.58
C LEU A 86 -9.38 -4.78 5.44
N SER A 87 -10.41 -5.29 4.77
CA SER A 87 -10.23 -6.09 3.55
C SER A 87 -9.61 -5.23 2.48
N GLN A 88 -10.02 -3.98 2.26
CA GLN A 88 -9.37 -3.06 1.32
C GLN A 88 -7.91 -2.73 1.69
N THR A 89 -7.59 -2.60 2.99
CA THR A 89 -6.22 -2.37 3.47
C THR A 89 -5.40 -3.63 3.68
N MET A 90 -5.95 -4.84 3.54
CA MET A 90 -5.22 -6.11 3.42
C MET A 90 -5.14 -6.60 1.97
N LEU A 91 -6.14 -6.28 1.14
CA LEU A 91 -6.25 -6.57 -0.29
C LEU A 91 -5.52 -5.52 -1.14
N TRP A 92 -4.84 -4.54 -0.55
CA TRP A 92 -3.92 -3.65 -1.28
C TRP A 92 -2.75 -4.41 -1.92
N GLU A 93 -2.56 -5.70 -1.59
CA GLU A 93 -1.63 -6.59 -2.29
C GLU A 93 -2.27 -7.27 -3.53
N SER A 94 -3.61 -7.26 -3.65
CA SER A 94 -4.36 -8.00 -4.67
C SER A 94 -4.60 -7.23 -5.98
N ASP A 95 -4.77 -5.90 -5.95
CA ASP A 95 -4.94 -5.11 -7.20
C ASP A 95 -3.59 -4.73 -7.85
N SER A 96 -2.48 -4.81 -7.09
CA SER A 96 -1.12 -4.74 -7.66
C SER A 96 -0.78 -5.92 -8.58
N GLU A 97 -1.58 -6.99 -8.56
CA GLU A 97 -1.40 -8.18 -9.41
C GLU A 97 -2.11 -8.09 -10.76
N ARG A 98 -2.48 -6.89 -11.25
CA ARG A 98 -2.78 -6.79 -12.69
C ARG A 98 -1.58 -7.34 -13.45
N PRO A 99 -1.77 -8.23 -14.44
CA PRO A 99 -0.66 -8.83 -15.18
C PRO A 99 0.21 -7.77 -15.87
N VAL A 100 -0.32 -6.54 -16.04
CA VAL A 100 0.42 -5.36 -16.45
C VAL A 100 1.64 -5.09 -15.56
N PHE A 101 1.52 -5.13 -14.23
CA PHE A 101 2.55 -4.70 -13.28
C PHE A 101 3.32 -5.82 -12.55
N SER A 102 3.40 -7.02 -13.14
CA SER A 102 4.07 -8.18 -12.56
C SER A 102 5.62 -8.08 -12.55
N ILE A 103 6.19 -7.00 -12.03
CA ILE A 103 7.64 -6.82 -11.92
C ILE A 103 8.08 -7.08 -10.49
N GLN A 104 8.90 -8.12 -10.30
CA GLN A 104 9.60 -8.36 -9.05
C GLN A 104 10.47 -7.14 -8.73
N ALA A 105 10.10 -6.39 -7.71
CA ALA A 105 10.91 -5.29 -7.20
C ALA A 105 12.31 -5.82 -6.85
N LYS A 106 13.35 -5.24 -7.45
CA LYS A 106 14.75 -5.51 -7.06
C LYS A 106 15.03 -4.77 -5.74
N ALA A 107 16.21 -5.00 -5.14
CA ALA A 107 16.58 -4.48 -3.81
C ALA A 107 16.24 -2.99 -3.60
N LYS A 108 15.90 -2.63 -2.36
CA LYS A 108 15.40 -1.32 -1.90
C LYS A 108 16.15 -0.14 -2.56
N SER A 109 15.41 0.72 -3.26
CA SER A 109 15.92 1.82 -4.04
C SER A 109 16.44 2.98 -3.19
N THR A 110 17.56 3.59 -3.60
CA THR A 110 17.93 4.95 -3.19
C THR A 110 17.53 5.88 -4.32
N MET A 111 16.28 6.34 -4.31
CA MET A 111 15.72 7.19 -5.37
C MET A 111 16.64 8.37 -5.66
N VAL A 112 17.26 8.39 -6.85
CA VAL A 112 17.91 9.61 -7.35
C VAL A 112 16.81 10.63 -7.57
N LYS A 113 16.89 11.75 -6.84
CA LYS A 113 15.93 12.87 -6.83
C LYS A 113 15.98 13.67 -8.14
N GLN A 114 15.82 13.01 -9.28
CA GLN A 114 15.75 13.68 -10.57
C GLN A 114 14.38 14.37 -10.70
N PRO A 115 14.33 15.62 -11.21
CA PRO A 115 13.08 16.30 -11.46
C PRO A 115 12.30 15.51 -12.53
N MET A 116 11.10 15.02 -12.20
CA MET A 116 10.22 14.38 -13.16
C MET A 116 9.35 15.43 -13.85
N ILE A 117 9.23 15.35 -15.17
CA ILE A 117 8.40 16.27 -15.95
C ILE A 117 6.97 15.77 -16.01
N TYR A 118 6.02 16.65 -16.29
CA TYR A 118 4.65 16.24 -16.60
C TYR A 118 4.59 15.38 -17.88
N PRO A 119 3.76 14.33 -17.89
CA PRO A 119 3.66 13.42 -19.04
C PRO A 119 2.94 14.03 -20.24
N VAL A 120 2.20 15.13 -20.05
CA VAL A 120 1.59 15.93 -21.12
C VAL A 120 1.91 17.40 -20.91
N ALA A 121 2.13 18.14 -22.00
CA ALA A 121 2.53 19.55 -21.92
C ALA A 121 1.42 20.48 -21.40
N ALA A 122 0.15 20.12 -21.62
CA ALA A 122 -1.00 20.86 -21.14
C ALA A 122 -2.16 19.89 -20.89
N GLY A 123 -2.80 20.01 -19.73
CA GLY A 123 -3.94 19.19 -19.32
C GLY A 123 -4.44 19.62 -17.95
N LYS A 124 -5.66 19.18 -17.62
CA LYS A 124 -6.30 19.39 -16.32
C LYS A 124 -6.36 18.07 -15.58
N ILE A 125 -6.00 18.06 -14.30
CA ILE A 125 -6.18 16.86 -13.47
C ILE A 125 -7.69 16.68 -13.23
N SER A 126 -8.27 15.62 -13.78
CA SER A 126 -9.69 15.31 -13.62
C SER A 126 -9.94 14.36 -12.45
N ARG A 127 -8.97 13.49 -12.14
CA ARG A 127 -8.99 12.61 -10.98
C ARG A 127 -7.61 12.51 -10.34
N GLU A 128 -7.56 12.76 -9.04
CA GLU A 128 -6.36 12.64 -8.22
C GLU A 128 -6.14 11.19 -7.75
N PHE A 129 -4.95 10.88 -7.27
CA PHE A 129 -4.60 9.60 -6.67
C PHE A 129 -5.29 9.41 -5.32
N GLY A 130 -5.71 8.19 -5.00
CA GLY A 130 -6.22 7.82 -3.69
C GLY A 130 -7.69 7.45 -3.61
N TRP A 131 -8.24 7.47 -2.40
CA TRP A 131 -9.62 7.07 -2.13
C TRP A 131 -10.63 8.11 -2.60
N TYR A 132 -11.63 7.67 -3.33
CA TYR A 132 -12.77 8.49 -3.75
C TYR A 132 -14.09 7.71 -3.61
N VAL A 133 -15.19 8.44 -3.48
CA VAL A 133 -16.54 7.85 -3.52
C VAL A 133 -17.04 7.96 -4.95
N SER A 134 -17.37 6.83 -5.56
CA SER A 134 -17.92 6.82 -6.91
C SER A 134 -19.33 7.38 -6.91
N THR A 135 -19.60 8.32 -7.82
CA THR A 135 -20.92 8.93 -7.98
C THR A 135 -21.96 7.99 -8.61
N ILE A 136 -21.53 6.85 -9.16
CA ILE A 136 -22.40 5.92 -9.88
C ILE A 136 -23.12 4.98 -8.91
N ASP A 137 -22.40 4.45 -7.93
CA ASP A 137 -22.90 3.42 -7.00
C ASP A 137 -22.64 3.77 -5.53
N ASN A 138 -22.15 4.98 -5.25
CA ASN A 138 -21.79 5.48 -3.92
C ASN A 138 -20.79 4.58 -3.17
N GLN A 139 -20.02 3.77 -3.90
CA GLN A 139 -19.01 2.89 -3.33
C GLN A 139 -17.66 3.59 -3.23
N GLN A 140 -16.93 3.29 -2.15
CA GLN A 140 -15.56 3.74 -1.96
C GLN A 140 -14.62 2.95 -2.90
N ARG A 141 -13.91 3.66 -3.77
CA ARG A 141 -12.92 3.12 -4.73
C ARG A 141 -11.57 3.78 -4.54
N PHE A 142 -10.51 3.08 -4.92
CA PHE A 142 -9.15 3.63 -4.91
C PHE A 142 -8.71 3.90 -6.35
N HIS A 143 -8.16 5.09 -6.58
CA HIS A 143 -7.57 5.48 -7.84
C HIS A 143 -6.05 5.33 -7.77
N GLU A 144 -5.50 4.43 -8.58
CA GLU A 144 -4.09 4.01 -8.52
C GLU A 144 -3.11 5.00 -9.14
N GLY A 145 -3.61 6.04 -9.80
CA GLY A 145 -2.80 7.04 -10.48
C GLY A 145 -3.50 8.40 -10.52
N ILE A 146 -3.22 9.16 -11.56
CA ILE A 146 -3.94 10.38 -11.89
C ILE A 146 -4.52 10.31 -13.29
N ASP A 147 -5.66 10.95 -13.47
CA ASP A 147 -6.29 11.14 -14.78
C ASP A 147 -6.08 12.59 -15.20
N ILE A 148 -5.55 12.78 -16.40
CA ILE A 148 -5.25 14.09 -16.97
C ILE A 148 -6.10 14.29 -18.23
N ASP A 149 -7.12 15.12 -18.11
CA ASP A 149 -7.98 15.53 -19.23
C ASP A 149 -7.16 16.42 -20.18
N THR A 150 -7.07 15.99 -21.43
CA THR A 150 -6.40 16.74 -22.50
C THR A 150 -6.93 16.32 -23.87
N SER A 151 -6.57 17.06 -24.93
CA SER A 151 -7.11 16.80 -26.26
C SER A 151 -6.63 15.47 -26.83
N LEU A 152 -7.51 14.79 -27.59
CA LEU A 152 -7.19 13.58 -28.33
C LEU A 152 -5.95 13.79 -29.23
N GLY A 153 -5.04 12.82 -29.24
CA GLY A 153 -3.84 12.82 -30.05
C GLY A 153 -2.68 13.67 -29.52
N LYS A 154 -2.82 14.33 -28.36
CA LYS A 154 -1.72 15.07 -27.74
C LYS A 154 -0.52 14.16 -27.44
N PRO A 155 0.72 14.63 -27.62
CA PRO A 155 1.91 13.84 -27.31
C PRO A 155 1.99 13.48 -25.83
N VAL A 156 2.19 12.20 -25.54
CA VAL A 156 2.53 11.66 -24.22
C VAL A 156 4.05 11.50 -24.13
N ARG A 157 4.65 12.02 -23.06
CA ARG A 157 6.09 12.08 -22.85
C ARG A 157 6.53 11.16 -21.71
N ALA A 158 7.70 10.55 -21.86
CA ALA A 158 8.37 9.86 -20.77
C ALA A 158 8.71 10.86 -19.66
N VAL A 159 8.24 10.60 -18.43
CA VAL A 159 8.45 11.53 -17.29
C VAL A 159 9.88 11.50 -16.78
N LEU A 160 10.60 10.43 -17.09
CA LEU A 160 11.98 10.15 -16.74
C LEU A 160 12.58 9.25 -17.82
N ALA A 161 13.92 9.26 -17.97
CA ALA A 161 14.60 8.33 -18.86
C ALA A 161 14.40 6.89 -18.39
N GLY A 162 14.31 5.92 -19.31
CA GLY A 162 14.04 4.53 -18.95
C GLY A 162 14.00 3.60 -20.14
N GLU A 163 13.61 2.36 -19.87
CA GLU A 163 13.39 1.31 -20.85
C GLU A 163 11.91 0.93 -20.90
N VAL A 164 11.38 0.76 -22.10
CA VAL A 164 10.02 0.29 -22.30
C VAL A 164 9.97 -1.21 -21.99
N ILE A 165 9.27 -1.56 -20.92
CA ILE A 165 9.19 -2.94 -20.42
C ILE A 165 7.90 -3.63 -20.87
N LYS A 166 6.87 -2.85 -21.20
CA LYS A 166 5.59 -3.38 -21.66
C LYS A 166 4.86 -2.40 -22.56
N VAL A 167 4.28 -2.95 -23.62
CA VAL A 167 3.24 -2.31 -24.42
C VAL A 167 2.11 -3.32 -24.51
N GLY A 168 0.87 -2.87 -24.32
CA GLY A 168 -0.26 -3.78 -24.34
C GLY A 168 -1.59 -3.07 -24.48
N GLU A 169 -2.64 -3.88 -24.47
CA GLU A 169 -4.02 -3.42 -24.47
C GLU A 169 -4.78 -4.18 -23.40
N ASP A 170 -5.52 -3.44 -22.58
CA ASP A 170 -6.36 -3.96 -21.52
C ASP A 170 -7.79 -3.41 -21.69
N LYS A 171 -8.79 -4.18 -21.25
CA LYS A 171 -10.19 -3.80 -21.42
C LYS A 171 -10.52 -2.49 -20.69
N ASN A 172 -9.95 -2.27 -19.51
CA ASN A 172 -10.22 -1.11 -18.69
C ASN A 172 -9.22 0.01 -18.98
N LEU A 173 -7.92 -0.30 -19.04
CA LEU A 173 -6.86 0.70 -19.26
C LEU A 173 -6.66 1.07 -20.74
N GLY A 174 -7.29 0.35 -21.66
CA GLY A 174 -7.08 0.55 -23.09
C GLY A 174 -5.64 0.24 -23.49
N ARG A 175 -5.14 0.96 -24.48
CA ARG A 175 -3.74 0.83 -24.91
C ARG A 175 -2.82 1.53 -23.92
N LEU A 176 -1.76 0.82 -23.53
CA LEU A 176 -0.86 1.26 -22.48
C LEU A 176 0.61 1.02 -22.79
N VAL A 177 1.46 1.80 -22.13
CA VAL A 177 2.92 1.65 -22.12
C VAL A 177 3.39 1.69 -20.67
N GLN A 178 4.34 0.82 -20.35
CA GLN A 178 5.01 0.82 -19.05
C GLN A 178 6.51 0.97 -19.24
N LEU A 179 7.13 1.80 -18.39
CA LEU A 179 8.55 2.12 -18.40
C LEU A 179 9.20 1.72 -17.08
N ASP A 180 10.39 1.15 -17.16
CA ASP A 180 11.33 0.96 -16.05
C ASP A 180 12.40 2.05 -16.12
N HIS A 181 12.47 2.88 -15.09
CA HIS A 181 13.44 3.97 -15.00
C HIS A 181 14.70 3.57 -14.22
N GLY A 182 14.82 2.29 -13.87
CA GLY A 182 15.80 1.78 -12.92
C GLY A 182 15.43 2.11 -11.48
N GLN A 183 16.22 1.61 -10.54
CA GLN A 183 16.05 1.89 -9.10
C GLN A 183 14.61 1.61 -8.62
N ASN A 184 13.97 0.56 -9.13
CA ASN A 184 12.57 0.18 -8.84
C ASN A 184 11.53 1.29 -9.07
N VAL A 185 11.81 2.25 -9.95
CA VAL A 185 10.85 3.29 -10.34
C VAL A 185 10.20 2.88 -11.65
N PHE A 186 8.89 2.70 -11.62
CA PHE A 186 8.10 2.31 -12.78
C PHE A 186 6.99 3.31 -13.03
N THR A 187 6.67 3.54 -14.29
CA THR A 187 5.53 4.36 -14.69
C THR A 187 4.67 3.66 -15.72
N LEU A 188 3.37 3.97 -15.71
CA LEU A 188 2.42 3.49 -16.71
C LEU A 188 1.62 4.64 -17.29
N TYR A 189 1.37 4.53 -18.59
CA TYR A 189 0.62 5.46 -19.41
C TYR A 189 -0.49 4.69 -20.08
N ALA A 190 -1.75 5.03 -19.83
CA ALA A 190 -2.92 4.30 -20.31
C ALA A 190 -3.89 5.19 -21.10
N HIS A 191 -4.94 4.58 -21.63
CA HIS A 191 -5.95 5.17 -22.50
C HIS A 191 -5.38 5.78 -23.80
N CYS A 192 -4.22 5.31 -24.24
CA CYS A 192 -3.54 5.88 -25.40
C CYS A 192 -4.29 5.57 -26.72
N GLN A 193 -4.20 6.47 -27.70
CA GLN A 193 -4.74 6.22 -29.04
C GLN A 193 -3.72 5.63 -30.01
N GLU A 194 -2.44 5.67 -29.65
CA GLU A 194 -1.33 5.23 -30.48
C GLU A 194 -0.11 5.11 -29.58
N ILE A 195 0.59 3.98 -29.69
CA ILE A 195 1.86 3.75 -28.99
C ILE A 195 2.97 3.91 -30.03
N LEU A 196 3.99 4.71 -29.71
CA LEU A 196 5.06 5.09 -30.64
C LEU A 196 6.39 4.38 -30.33
N VAL A 197 6.40 3.51 -29.32
CA VAL A 197 7.56 2.76 -28.85
C VAL A 197 7.21 1.27 -28.72
N LYS A 198 8.22 0.42 -28.61
CA LYS A 198 8.07 -1.03 -28.42
C LYS A 198 8.87 -1.52 -27.21
N PRO A 199 8.53 -2.68 -26.63
CA PRO A 199 9.31 -3.27 -25.56
C PRO A 199 10.80 -3.40 -25.94
N GLY A 200 11.69 -3.05 -25.01
CA GLY A 200 13.14 -2.98 -25.18
C GLY A 200 13.68 -1.65 -25.67
N ASP A 201 12.83 -0.71 -26.12
CA ASP A 201 13.30 0.62 -26.52
C ASP A 201 13.77 1.41 -25.28
N ARG A 202 14.90 2.12 -25.44
CA ARG A 202 15.35 3.11 -24.45
C ARG A 202 14.87 4.49 -24.83
N VAL A 203 14.35 5.22 -23.86
CA VAL A 203 13.83 6.58 -24.04
C VAL A 203 14.48 7.54 -23.06
N ALA A 204 14.70 8.76 -23.51
CA ALA A 204 15.10 9.88 -22.66
C ALA A 204 13.86 10.53 -22.02
N GLN A 205 14.08 11.29 -20.94
CA GLN A 205 13.05 12.13 -20.37
C GLN A 205 12.56 13.14 -21.43
N GLY A 206 11.24 13.23 -21.61
CA GLY A 206 10.63 14.13 -22.59
C GLY A 206 10.37 13.52 -23.97
N ASP A 207 10.92 12.33 -24.26
CA ASP A 207 10.66 11.63 -25.51
C ASP A 207 9.17 11.31 -25.64
N ILE A 208 8.64 11.43 -26.86
CA ILE A 208 7.24 11.12 -27.14
C ILE A 208 7.10 9.61 -27.29
N ILE A 209 6.36 9.00 -26.37
CA ILE A 209 6.20 7.54 -26.30
C ILE A 209 4.83 7.05 -26.78
N ALA A 210 3.84 7.93 -26.76
CA ALA A 210 2.47 7.62 -27.15
C ALA A 210 1.71 8.90 -27.50
N LYS A 211 0.45 8.74 -27.93
CA LYS A 211 -0.51 9.82 -28.09
C LYS A 211 -1.72 9.58 -27.20
N VAL A 212 -2.22 10.64 -26.57
CA VAL A 212 -3.42 10.61 -25.72
C VAL A 212 -4.60 10.10 -26.52
N GLY A 213 -5.37 9.20 -25.92
CA GLY A 213 -6.54 8.60 -26.56
C GLY A 213 -7.78 8.65 -25.70
N GLN A 214 -8.73 7.83 -26.12
CA GLN A 214 -9.96 7.52 -25.43
C GLN A 214 -10.21 6.01 -25.61
N THR A 215 -9.25 5.18 -25.18
CA THR A 215 -9.34 3.72 -25.29
C THR A 215 -9.52 3.09 -23.92
N GLY A 216 -10.16 1.92 -23.88
CA GLY A 216 -10.54 1.27 -22.62
C GLY A 216 -11.84 1.84 -22.05
N ALA A 217 -11.98 1.81 -20.73
CA ALA A 217 -13.18 2.22 -20.01
C ALA A 217 -13.17 3.72 -19.66
N VAL A 218 -13.17 4.58 -20.68
CA VAL A 218 -13.19 6.05 -20.53
C VAL A 218 -14.15 6.75 -21.50
N ASP A 219 -14.86 7.75 -20.99
CA ASP A 219 -15.91 8.46 -21.74
C ASP A 219 -15.41 9.73 -22.44
N ARG A 220 -14.17 10.16 -22.13
CA ARG A 220 -13.55 11.36 -22.71
C ARG A 220 -12.05 11.14 -22.94
N PRO A 221 -11.43 11.91 -23.86
CA PRO A 221 -9.99 11.87 -24.04
C PRO A 221 -9.24 12.27 -22.77
N GLN A 222 -8.43 11.35 -22.25
CA GLN A 222 -7.62 11.55 -21.05
C GLN A 222 -6.39 10.65 -21.06
N LEU A 223 -5.37 11.02 -20.29
CA LEU A 223 -4.24 10.16 -19.96
C LEU A 223 -4.40 9.65 -18.53
N HIS A 224 -4.43 8.33 -18.35
CA HIS A 224 -4.23 7.72 -17.03
C HIS A 224 -2.74 7.49 -16.81
N PHE A 225 -2.23 7.96 -15.68
CA PHE A 225 -0.80 7.92 -15.33
C PHE A 225 -0.59 7.36 -13.93
N GLU A 226 0.15 6.26 -13.84
CA GLU A 226 0.52 5.63 -12.56
C GLU A 226 2.03 5.69 -12.33
N MET A 227 2.42 5.70 -11.06
CA MET A 227 3.81 5.60 -10.65
C MET A 227 3.97 4.61 -9.50
N ARG A 228 4.98 3.74 -9.61
CA ARG A 228 5.38 2.82 -8.54
C ARG A 228 6.84 3.04 -8.15
N ILE A 229 7.11 3.03 -6.85
CA ILE A 229 8.47 3.03 -6.29
C ILE A 229 8.59 1.87 -5.31
N ASP A 230 9.63 1.05 -5.46
CA ASP A 230 9.84 -0.15 -4.63
C ASP A 230 8.61 -1.07 -4.59
N GLY A 231 7.93 -1.21 -5.74
CA GLY A 231 6.73 -2.03 -5.90
C GLY A 231 5.43 -1.43 -5.32
N ARG A 232 5.48 -0.23 -4.73
CA ARG A 232 4.31 0.44 -4.16
C ARG A 232 3.81 1.56 -5.05
N LEU A 233 2.49 1.62 -5.22
CA LEU A 233 1.82 2.77 -5.80
C LEU A 233 2.09 4.03 -4.96
N ILE A 234 2.43 5.11 -5.64
CA ILE A 234 2.64 6.41 -5.02
C ILE A 234 1.83 7.48 -5.74
N ASP A 235 1.48 8.54 -5.02
CA ASP A 235 0.86 9.72 -5.62
C ASP A 235 1.83 10.37 -6.63
N PRO A 236 1.51 10.37 -7.95
CA PRO A 236 2.38 10.96 -8.94
C PRO A 236 2.51 12.48 -8.79
N LEU A 237 1.48 13.19 -8.30
CA LEU A 237 1.51 14.65 -8.16
C LEU A 237 2.55 15.12 -7.14
N ALA A 238 2.86 14.28 -6.14
CA ALA A 238 3.91 14.55 -5.18
C ALA A 238 5.32 14.54 -5.82
N GLN A 239 5.49 13.93 -7.00
CA GLN A 239 6.78 13.77 -7.67
C GLN A 239 6.96 14.63 -8.93
N LEU A 240 5.87 14.94 -9.64
CA LEU A 240 5.90 15.70 -10.88
C LEU A 240 6.19 17.19 -10.63
N ARG A 241 7.13 17.76 -11.41
CA ARG A 241 7.43 19.19 -11.42
C ARG A 241 6.91 19.82 -12.72
N GLY A 242 6.08 20.86 -12.60
CA GLY A 242 5.42 21.54 -13.72
C GLY A 242 3.94 21.79 -13.42
N SER A 243 3.23 22.46 -14.33
CA SER A 243 1.85 22.91 -14.11
C SER A 243 0.87 22.07 -14.91
N ALA A 244 0.11 21.20 -14.24
CA ALA A 244 -1.27 20.95 -14.65
C ALA A 244 -2.14 21.94 -13.87
N THR A 245 -3.03 22.64 -14.56
CA THR A 245 -4.00 23.51 -13.91
C THR A 245 -5.01 22.64 -13.17
N LYS A 246 -5.26 22.96 -11.90
CA LYS A 246 -6.31 22.33 -11.09
C LYS A 246 -7.70 22.77 -11.55
#